data_AF-A0A2H5XE32-F1
#
_entry.id   AF-A0A2H5XE32-F1
#
_cell.length_a   1.000
_cell.length_b   1.000
_cell.length_c   1.000
_cell.angle_alpha   90.00
_cell.angle_beta   90.00
_cell.angle_gamma   90.00
#
_symmetry.space_group_name_H-M   'P 1'
#
loop_
_entity.id
_entity.type
_entity.pdbx_description
1 polymer ?
#
loop_
_entity_poly.entity_id
_entity_poly.type
_entity_poly.pdbx_seq_one_letter_code
_entity_poly.pdbx_strand_id
1 'polypeptide(L)'
;MYRPAGFLHDLYLSRWGIGPDSAERIAGQILNRPFDDDGHPLPSGDLNTSPPLETFRQLVEKGVPVIGICAARDEWTADTTRAALAAIRGRLINCLVTDAETAINLLAKSAHPV
;
A
#
# COMPACT_ATOMS: atom_id res chain seq x y z
N MET A 1 5.18 3.99 -0.10
CA MET A 1 4.23 2.87 0.15
C MET A 1 4.83 1.59 -0.38
N TYR A 2 4.67 0.46 0.32
CA TYR A 2 5.29 -0.83 -0.09
C TYR A 2 4.59 -2.03 0.59
N ARG A 3 4.80 -3.25 0.09
CA ARG A 3 4.51 -4.51 0.80
C ARG A 3 5.82 -5.07 1.35
N PRO A 4 5.92 -5.41 2.65
CA PRO A 4 7.15 -5.97 3.21
C PRO A 4 7.44 -7.37 2.68
N ALA A 5 8.72 -7.70 2.51
CA ALA A 5 9.22 -8.99 2.02
C ALA A 5 10.12 -9.69 3.05
N GLY A 6 10.37 -11.01 2.85
CA GLY A 6 11.30 -11.78 3.67
C GLY A 6 10.97 -11.77 5.16
N PHE A 7 11.98 -11.69 6.04
CA PHE A 7 11.77 -11.70 7.48
C PHE A 7 10.91 -10.53 7.99
N LEU A 8 10.98 -9.37 7.31
CA LEU A 8 10.15 -8.22 7.69
C LEU A 8 8.67 -8.53 7.49
N HIS A 9 8.33 -9.35 6.49
CA HIS A 9 6.95 -9.74 6.23
C HIS A 9 6.32 -10.39 7.47
N ASP A 10 6.95 -11.44 8.01
CA ASP A 10 6.42 -12.19 9.17
C ASP A 10 6.39 -11.33 10.45
N LEU A 11 7.41 -10.49 10.64
CA LEU A 11 7.44 -9.54 11.75
C LEU A 11 6.25 -8.56 11.69
N TYR A 12 5.96 -8.02 10.50
CA TYR A 12 4.84 -7.09 10.33
C TYR A 12 3.49 -7.78 10.47
N LEU A 13 3.30 -8.99 9.93
CA LEU A 13 2.09 -9.78 10.12
C LEU A 13 1.75 -9.98 11.60
N SER A 14 2.75 -10.40 12.38
CA SER A 14 2.61 -10.57 13.83
C SER A 14 2.24 -9.25 14.53
N ARG A 15 2.94 -8.16 14.22
CA ARG A 15 2.64 -6.83 14.77
C ARG A 15 1.24 -6.34 14.42
N TRP A 16 0.74 -6.68 13.24
CA TRP A 16 -0.58 -6.28 12.77
C TRP A 16 -1.70 -7.18 13.28
N GLY A 17 -1.37 -8.30 13.92
CA GLY A 17 -2.36 -9.32 14.30
C GLY A 17 -2.98 -10.02 13.09
N ILE A 18 -2.28 -10.06 11.96
CA ILE A 18 -2.74 -10.72 10.73
C ILE A 18 -2.15 -12.11 10.68
N GLY A 19 -3.01 -13.13 10.65
CA GLY A 19 -2.60 -14.52 10.48
C GLY A 19 -2.05 -14.82 9.08
N PRO A 20 -1.23 -15.88 8.91
CA PRO A 20 -0.61 -16.24 7.63
C PRO A 20 -1.61 -16.37 6.48
N ASP A 21 -2.79 -16.94 6.75
CA ASP A 21 -3.84 -17.17 5.75
C ASP A 21 -4.44 -15.86 5.19
N SER A 22 -4.24 -14.74 5.89
CA SER A 22 -4.69 -13.42 5.46
C SER A 22 -3.56 -12.56 4.90
N ALA A 23 -2.31 -13.05 4.87
CA ALA A 23 -1.16 -12.30 4.41
C ALA A 23 -1.25 -11.91 2.92
N GLU A 24 -1.84 -12.77 2.08
CA GLU A 24 -2.01 -12.47 0.65
C GLU A 24 -2.99 -11.34 0.35
N ARG A 25 -3.84 -10.99 1.33
CA ARG A 25 -4.75 -9.84 1.21
C ARG A 25 -4.00 -8.52 1.29
N ILE A 26 -2.75 -8.50 1.77
CA ILE A 26 -1.98 -7.29 1.95
C ILE A 26 -1.42 -6.85 0.59
N ALA A 27 -2.02 -5.81 0.02
CA ALA A 27 -1.51 -5.16 -1.16
C ALA A 27 -0.33 -4.22 -0.82
N GLY A 28 -0.37 -3.56 0.33
CA GLY A 28 0.69 -2.67 0.79
C GLY A 28 0.41 -2.03 2.15
N GLN A 29 1.23 -1.05 2.52
CA GLN A 29 1.05 -0.24 3.73
C GLN A 29 1.48 1.23 3.55
N ILE A 30 0.86 2.09 4.36
CA ILE A 30 1.26 3.49 4.62
C ILE A 30 1.45 3.63 6.13
N LEU A 31 2.63 4.04 6.60
CA LEU A 31 2.93 4.25 8.02
C LEU A 31 2.48 3.07 8.93
N ASN A 32 2.86 1.84 8.58
CA ASN A 32 2.46 0.63 9.31
C ASN A 32 0.96 0.33 9.33
N ARG A 33 0.15 1.00 8.50
CA ARG A 33 -1.27 0.70 8.29
C ARG A 33 -1.39 -0.14 7.00
N PRO A 34 -1.57 -1.47 7.11
CA PRO A 34 -1.76 -2.33 5.95
C PRO A 34 -3.14 -2.09 5.31
N PHE A 35 -3.22 -2.36 4.01
CA PHE A 35 -4.45 -2.30 3.23
C PHE A 35 -4.52 -3.39 2.16
N ASP A 36 -5.73 -3.67 1.70
CA ASP A 36 -6.02 -4.65 0.64
C ASP A 36 -5.96 -4.05 -0.78
N ASP A 37 -6.30 -4.85 -1.79
CA ASP A 37 -6.21 -4.46 -3.21
C ASP A 37 -7.13 -3.31 -3.63
N ASP A 38 -8.15 -3.03 -2.82
CA ASP A 38 -9.07 -1.91 -2.98
C ASP A 38 -8.67 -0.72 -2.09
N GLY A 39 -7.59 -0.87 -1.33
CA GLY A 39 -7.09 0.11 -0.38
C GLY A 39 -7.90 0.19 0.91
N HIS A 40 -8.73 -0.81 1.24
CA HIS A 40 -9.43 -0.87 2.52
C HIS A 40 -8.46 -1.23 3.65
N PRO A 41 -8.64 -0.66 4.86
CA PRO A 41 -7.76 -0.94 5.98
C PRO A 41 -7.86 -2.41 6.41
N LEU A 42 -6.71 -3.01 6.67
CA LEU A 42 -6.57 -4.29 7.36
C LEU A 42 -6.20 -4.05 8.83
N PRO A 43 -6.29 -5.08 9.71
CA PRO A 43 -5.80 -4.97 11.09
C PRO A 43 -4.37 -4.44 11.13
N SER A 44 -4.08 -3.52 12.05
CA SER A 44 -2.76 -2.88 12.13
C SER A 44 -2.11 -3.00 13.52
N GLY A 45 -2.67 -3.87 14.38
CA GLY A 45 -2.30 -4.02 15.79
C GLY A 45 -2.63 -2.80 16.66
N ASP A 46 -2.70 -3.03 17.96
CA ASP A 46 -3.09 -2.02 18.96
C ASP A 46 -2.01 -0.97 19.23
N LEU A 47 -0.75 -1.27 18.86
CA LEU A 47 0.40 -0.41 19.10
C LEU A 47 0.66 0.61 17.98
N ASN A 48 -0.11 0.61 16.89
CA ASN A 48 0.10 1.55 15.80
C ASN A 48 -0.50 2.93 16.11
N THR A 49 0.38 3.91 16.36
CA THR A 49 0.05 5.31 16.66
C THR A 49 -0.02 6.21 15.43
N SER A 50 0.26 5.69 14.23
CA SER A 50 0.20 6.47 12.98
C SER A 50 -1.24 6.85 12.63
N PRO A 51 -1.50 7.94 11.88
CA PRO A 51 -2.85 8.29 11.45
C PRO A 51 -3.58 7.12 10.75
N PRO A 52 -4.91 6.98 10.93
CA PRO A 52 -5.68 5.98 10.19
C PRO A 52 -5.66 6.29 8.68
N LEU A 53 -5.85 5.26 7.85
CA LEU A 53 -5.91 5.43 6.39
C LEU A 53 -7.00 6.42 5.95
N GLU A 54 -8.06 6.53 6.74
CA GLU A 54 -9.16 7.47 6.52
C GLU A 54 -8.71 8.94 6.53
N THR A 55 -7.69 9.29 7.33
CA THR A 55 -7.12 10.63 7.32
C THR A 55 -6.58 11.00 5.93
N PHE A 56 -5.93 10.04 5.25
CA PHE A 56 -5.38 10.27 3.91
C PHE A 56 -6.49 10.40 2.87
N ARG A 57 -7.56 9.58 2.97
CA ARG A 57 -8.74 9.72 2.09
C ARG A 57 -9.37 11.09 2.21
N GLN A 58 -9.58 11.56 3.43
CA GLN A 58 -10.14 12.89 3.68
C GLN A 58 -9.27 14.01 3.11
N LEU A 59 -7.95 13.87 3.15
CA LEU A 59 -7.04 14.83 2.51
C LEU A 59 -7.19 14.81 0.99
N VAL A 60 -7.21 13.63 0.38
CA VAL A 60 -7.44 13.45 -1.06
C VAL A 60 -8.79 14.03 -1.49
N GLU A 61 -9.86 13.76 -0.74
CA GLU A 61 -11.21 14.28 -1.00
C GLU A 61 -11.29 15.81 -0.92
N LYS A 62 -10.51 16.43 -0.03
CA LYS A 62 -10.37 17.89 0.08
C LYS A 62 -9.50 18.50 -1.03
N GLY A 63 -9.00 17.70 -1.96
CA GLY A 63 -8.09 18.14 -3.02
C GLY A 63 -6.68 18.46 -2.52
N VAL A 64 -6.33 18.07 -1.28
CA VAL A 64 -4.97 18.24 -0.77
C VAL A 64 -4.06 17.22 -1.46
N PRO A 65 -2.89 17.63 -1.99
CA PRO A 65 -1.94 16.68 -2.55
C PRO A 65 -1.43 15.70 -1.48
N VAL A 66 -1.71 14.41 -1.69
CA VAL A 66 -1.15 13.30 -0.92
C VAL A 66 -0.29 12.48 -1.88
N ILE A 67 1.02 12.61 -1.72
CA ILE A 67 2.01 12.11 -2.67
C ILE A 67 2.54 10.76 -2.19
N GLY A 68 2.22 9.71 -2.94
CA GLY A 68 2.89 8.42 -2.81
C GLY A 68 4.27 8.48 -3.46
N ILE A 69 5.28 7.97 -2.77
CA ILE A 69 6.61 7.75 -3.34
C ILE A 69 6.91 6.26 -3.24
N CYS A 70 7.28 5.66 -4.36
CA CYS A 70 7.68 4.27 -4.44
C CYS A 70 8.56 4.01 -5.66
N ALA A 71 9.27 2.89 -5.67
CA ALA A 71 10.10 2.46 -6.79
C ALA A 71 9.98 0.95 -6.95
N ALA A 72 10.53 0.41 -8.04
CA ALA A 72 10.58 -1.01 -8.31
C ALA A 72 11.28 -1.76 -7.17
N ARG A 73 10.97 -3.05 -7.11
CA ARG A 73 11.31 -3.97 -6.03
C ARG A 73 12.78 -3.83 -5.59
N ASP A 74 13.00 -3.69 -4.29
CA ASP A 74 14.31 -3.91 -3.66
C ASP A 74 14.28 -5.16 -2.75
N GLU A 75 15.33 -5.39 -1.98
CA GLU A 75 15.40 -6.55 -1.08
C GLU A 75 14.37 -6.50 0.07
N TRP A 76 13.78 -5.33 0.34
CA TRP A 76 12.89 -5.05 1.47
C TRP A 76 11.42 -4.92 1.08
N THR A 77 11.16 -4.66 -0.20
CA THR A 77 9.85 -4.38 -0.76
C THR A 77 9.45 -5.45 -1.77
N ALA A 78 8.20 -5.90 -1.71
CA ALA A 78 7.61 -6.78 -2.72
C ALA A 78 6.49 -6.05 -3.46
N ASP A 79 6.34 -6.35 -4.76
CA ASP A 79 5.20 -5.97 -5.60
C ASP A 79 4.70 -4.52 -5.37
N THR A 80 5.62 -3.57 -5.49
CA THR A 80 5.34 -2.14 -5.27
C THR A 80 4.27 -1.60 -6.22
N THR A 81 4.19 -2.17 -7.43
CA THR A 81 3.14 -1.90 -8.41
C THR A 81 1.74 -2.24 -7.86
N ARG A 82 1.56 -3.42 -7.25
CA ARG A 82 0.28 -3.81 -6.63
C ARG A 82 -0.08 -2.86 -5.49
N ALA A 83 0.88 -2.54 -4.62
CA ALA A 83 0.68 -1.58 -3.56
C ALA A 83 0.21 -0.23 -4.13
N ALA A 84 0.96 0.34 -5.09
CA ALA A 84 0.70 1.62 -5.75
C ALA A 84 -0.72 1.68 -6.33
N LEU A 85 -1.10 0.65 -7.09
CA LEU A 85 -2.43 0.55 -7.69
C LEU A 85 -3.53 0.53 -6.63
N ALA A 86 -3.36 -0.25 -5.56
CA ALA A 86 -4.32 -0.35 -4.47
C ALA A 86 -4.51 0.98 -3.72
N ALA A 87 -3.43 1.73 -3.44
CA ALA A 87 -3.58 3.04 -2.79
C ALA A 87 -4.25 4.09 -3.69
N ILE A 88 -4.01 4.04 -5.00
CA ILE A 88 -4.72 4.90 -5.97
C ILE A 88 -6.21 4.54 -5.97
N ARG A 89 -6.56 3.24 -6.10
CA ARG A 89 -7.94 2.75 -6.08
C ARG A 89 -8.68 3.14 -4.81
N GLY A 90 -8.04 2.96 -3.65
CA GLY A 90 -8.58 3.31 -2.35
C GLY A 90 -8.55 4.80 -2.01
N ARG A 91 -8.16 5.67 -2.96
CA ARG A 91 -8.04 7.12 -2.78
C ARG A 91 -7.18 7.52 -1.59
N LEU A 92 -6.17 6.72 -1.27
CA LEU A 92 -5.21 7.00 -0.19
C LEU A 92 -4.13 7.99 -0.64
N ILE A 93 -3.90 8.09 -1.94
CA ILE A 93 -3.02 9.06 -2.59
C ILE A 93 -3.71 9.62 -3.84
N ASN A 94 -3.34 10.82 -4.25
CA ASN A 94 -3.79 11.44 -5.51
C ASN A 94 -2.62 11.92 -6.39
N CYS A 95 -1.39 11.73 -5.93
CA CYS A 95 -0.17 12.01 -6.66
C CYS A 95 0.79 10.83 -6.46
N LEU A 96 1.58 10.50 -7.49
CA LEU A 96 2.56 9.42 -7.43
C LEU A 96 3.89 9.89 -8.03
N VAL A 97 4.98 9.68 -7.30
CA VAL A 97 6.35 9.77 -7.81
C VAL A 97 6.93 8.36 -7.81
N THR A 98 7.35 7.90 -8.99
CA THR A 98 7.87 6.54 -9.17
C THR A 98 8.89 6.44 -10.30
N ASP A 99 9.63 5.34 -10.36
CA ASP A 99 10.53 5.04 -11.48
C ASP A 99 9.80 4.57 -12.74
N ALA A 100 10.55 4.52 -13.85
CA ALA A 100 10.03 4.16 -15.17
C ALA A 100 9.46 2.74 -15.21
N GLU A 101 10.11 1.79 -14.53
CA GLU A 101 9.68 0.38 -14.50
C GLU A 101 8.31 0.23 -13.82
N THR A 102 8.15 0.81 -12.63
CA THR A 102 6.87 0.79 -11.91
C THR A 102 5.78 1.53 -12.70
N ALA A 103 6.11 2.65 -13.35
CA ALA A 103 5.16 3.39 -14.19
C ALA A 103 4.67 2.55 -15.37
N ILE A 104 5.56 1.85 -16.09
CA ILE A 104 5.20 0.95 -17.19
C ILE A 104 4.28 -0.17 -16.69
N ASN A 105 4.63 -0.79 -15.57
CA ASN A 105 3.85 -1.88 -14.98
C ASN A 105 2.46 -1.42 -14.52
N LEU A 106 2.34 -0.22 -13.95
CA LEU A 106 1.06 0.38 -13.58
C LEU A 106 0.17 0.61 -14.81
N LEU A 107 0.73 1.19 -15.88
CA LEU A 107 0.00 1.43 -17.13
C LEU A 107 -0.50 0.12 -17.75
N ALA A 108 0.34 -0.91 -17.81
CA ALA A 108 -0.05 -2.22 -18.31
C ALA A 108 -1.21 -2.86 -17.52
N LYS A 109 -1.20 -2.73 -16.18
CA LYS A 109 -2.28 -3.24 -15.32
C LYS A 109 -3.57 -2.41 -15.42
N SER A 110 -3.48 -1.13 -15.79
CA SER A 110 -4.65 -0.25 -15.94
C SER A 110 -5.41 -0.47 -17.26
N ALA A 111 -4.73 -0.95 -18.31
CA ALA A 111 -5.32 -1.19 -19.63
C ALA A 111 -6.21 -2.45 -19.71
N HIS A 112 -6.18 -3.29 -18.69
CA HIS A 112 -7.01 -4.49 -18.54
C HIS A 112 -7.83 -4.40 -17.25
N PRO A 113 -8.96 -3.65 -17.24
CA PRO A 113 -9.89 -3.73 -16.13
C PRO A 113 -10.44 -5.16 -16.10
N VAL A 114 -10.29 -5.81 -14.94
CA VAL A 114 -10.94 -7.10 -14.63
C VAL A 114 -12.45 -6.91 -14.62
#